data_AF-A0A920UTY2-F1
#
_entry.id   AF-A0A920UTY2-F1
#
_cell.length_a   1.000
_cell.length_b   1.000
_cell.length_c   1.000
_cell.angle_alpha   90.00
_cell.angle_beta   90.00
_cell.angle_gamma   90.00
#
_symmetry.space_group_name_H-M   'P 1'
#
loop_
_entity.id
_entity.type
_entity.pdbx_description
1 polymer ?
#
loop_
_entity_poly.entity_id
_entity_poly.type
_entity_poly.pdbx_seq_one_letter_code
_entity_poly.pdbx_strand_id
1 'polypeptide(L)' 'MRLELVEPLRELFKDEVRKIGLKLGLPYEMVYRHPFPGPGLGVRILGEVKKHYCDILRLADAIFIEELHKADCYQK' A
#
# COMPACT_ATOMS: atom_id res chain seq x y z
N MET A 1 0.12 -28.33 -9.55
CA MET A 1 -1.16 -28.10 -8.86
C MET A 1 -2.16 -27.54 -9.86
N ARG A 2 -3.40 -28.04 -9.89
CA ARG A 2 -4.52 -27.36 -10.57
C ARG A 2 -5.40 -26.78 -9.46
N LEU A 3 -5.38 -25.46 -9.31
CA LEU A 3 -6.20 -24.75 -8.34
C LEU A 3 -7.39 -24.12 -9.08
N GLU A 4 -8.53 -24.03 -8.41
CA GLU A 4 -9.68 -23.25 -8.88
C GLU A 4 -9.52 -21.78 -8.49
N LEU A 5 -9.92 -20.89 -9.40
CA LEU A 5 -9.82 -19.45 -9.21
C LEU A 5 -11.09 -18.91 -8.54
N VAL A 6 -10.94 -18.28 -7.37
CA VAL A 6 -12.03 -17.64 -6.63
C VAL A 6 -11.78 -16.14 -6.54
N GLU A 7 -12.57 -15.33 -7.24
CA GLU A 7 -12.44 -13.86 -7.30
C GLU A 7 -13.71 -13.15 -6.79
N PRO A 8 -13.96 -13.15 -5.47
CA PRO A 8 -15.22 -12.69 -4.88
C PRO A 8 -15.45 -11.18 -5.01
N LEU A 9 -14.42 -10.43 -5.39
CA LEU A 9 -14.44 -8.97 -5.53
C LEU A 9 -14.43 -8.52 -7.00
N ARG A 10 -14.54 -9.44 -7.97
CA ARG A 10 -14.39 -9.17 -9.41
C ARG A 10 -15.35 -8.09 -9.92
N GLU A 11 -16.56 -8.04 -9.35
CA GLU A 11 -17.63 -7.12 -9.78
C GLU A 11 -17.62 -5.78 -9.03
N LEU A 12 -16.67 -5.57 -8.11
CA LEU A 12 -16.64 -4.41 -7.23
C LEU A 12 -15.54 -3.43 -7.61
N PHE A 13 -15.84 -2.13 -7.51
CA PHE A 13 -14.84 -1.08 -7.58
C PHE A 13 -14.06 -0.95 -6.26
N LYS A 14 -12.90 -0.26 -6.33
CA LYS A 14 -12.00 -0.11 -5.18
C LYS A 14 -12.66 0.60 -3.99
N ASP A 15 -13.54 1.58 -4.22
CA ASP A 15 -14.27 2.26 -3.15
C ASP A 15 -15.32 1.37 -2.48
N GLU A 16 -15.97 0.48 -3.23
CA GLU A 16 -16.89 -0.52 -2.70
C GLU A 16 -16.16 -1.56 -1.84
N VAL A 17 -15.02 -2.06 -2.32
CA VAL A 17 -14.15 -2.97 -1.55
C VAL A 17 -13.69 -2.30 -0.25
N ARG A 18 -13.35 -1.00 -0.29
CA ARG A 18 -13.00 -0.24 0.93
C ARG A 18 -14.16 -0.18 1.93
N LYS A 19 -15.38 0.11 1.49
CA LYS A 19 -16.58 0.12 2.34
C LYS A 19 -16.83 -1.23 3.01
N ILE A 20 -16.65 -2.33 2.27
CA ILE A 20 -16.76 -3.69 2.81
C ILE A 20 -15.67 -3.94 3.85
N GLY A 21 -14.42 -3.57 3.56
CA GLY A 21 -13.31 -3.70 4.50
C GLY A 21 -13.56 -3.01 5.84
N LEU A 22 -14.12 -1.80 5.83
CA LEU A 22 -14.51 -1.10 7.05
C LEU A 22 -15.63 -1.83 7.82
N LYS A 23 -16.65 -2.35 7.12
CA LYS A 23 -17.73 -3.13 7.75
C LYS A 23 -17.24 -4.44 8.35
N LEU A 24 -16.19 -5.03 7.79
CA LEU A 24 -15.52 -6.21 8.32
C LEU A 24 -14.55 -5.89 9.48
N GLY A 25 -14.40 -4.62 9.86
CA GLY A 25 -13.56 -4.20 10.98
C GLY A 25 -12.09 -3.95 10.64
N LEU A 26 -11.72 -3.81 9.36
CA LEU A 26 -10.35 -3.46 8.98
C LEU A 26 -10.03 -2.00 9.38
N PRO A 27 -8.80 -1.71 9.85
CA PRO A 27 -8.40 -0.35 10.21
C PRO A 27 -8.53 0.63 9.04
N TYR A 28 -9.08 1.80 9.30
CA TYR A 28 -9.31 2.84 8.28
C TYR A 28 -8.02 3.21 7.54
N GLU A 29 -6.93 3.46 8.28
CA GLU A 29 -5.62 3.81 7.73
C GLU A 29 -5.08 2.75 6.77
N MET A 30 -5.35 1.47 7.03
CA MET A 30 -4.97 0.37 6.16
C MET A 30 -5.81 0.31 4.87
N VAL A 31 -7.11 0.59 4.97
CA VAL A 31 -8.07 0.55 3.84
C VAL A 31 -7.88 1.75 2.90
N TYR A 32 -7.55 2.91 3.46
CA TYR A 32 -7.39 4.18 2.75
C TYR A 32 -5.94 4.58 2.48
N ARG A 33 -4.96 3.71 2.77
CA ARG A 33 -3.58 3.94 2.37
C ARG A 33 -3.44 4.09 0.86
N HIS A 34 -2.42 4.86 0.46
CA HIS A 34 -1.99 4.92 -0.93
C HIS A 34 -1.61 3.53 -1.47
N PRO A 35 -1.89 3.25 -2.76
CA PRO A 35 -1.51 1.98 -3.36
C PRO A 35 0.01 1.80 -3.29
N PHE A 36 0.44 0.58 -3.00
CA PHE A 36 1.85 0.18 -3.03
C PHE A 36 2.06 -0.84 -4.14
N PRO A 37 3.08 -0.69 -5.00
CA PRO A 37 3.27 -1.56 -6.16
C PRO A 37 3.67 -2.98 -5.76
N GLY A 38 3.31 -3.98 -6.58
CA GLY A 38 3.67 -5.38 -6.34
C GLY A 38 5.19 -5.62 -6.18
N PRO A 39 6.05 -5.08 -7.06
CA PRO A 39 7.51 -5.13 -6.88
C PRO A 39 8.06 -4.29 -5.71
N GLY A 40 7.20 -3.53 -5.02
CA GLY A 40 7.52 -2.75 -3.83
C GLY A 40 8.67 -1.75 -4.02
N LEU A 41 9.64 -1.79 -3.10
CA LEU A 41 10.81 -0.90 -3.14
C LEU A 41 11.75 -1.18 -4.32
N GLY A 42 11.63 -2.36 -4.95
CA GLY A 42 12.50 -2.73 -6.07
C GLY A 42 12.36 -1.82 -7.29
N VAL A 43 11.17 -1.22 -7.49
CA VAL A 43 10.94 -0.21 -8.55
C VAL A 43 11.18 1.22 -8.09
N ARG A 44 11.51 1.42 -6.81
CA ARG A 44 11.83 2.74 -6.24
C ARG A 44 13.33 2.97 -6.05
N ILE A 45 14.15 1.92 -6.17
CA ILE A 45 15.61 2.00 -6.14
C ILE A 45 16.10 1.99 -7.59
N LEU A 46 16.78 3.05 -8.01
CA LEU A 46 17.35 3.12 -9.35
C LEU A 46 18.62 2.26 -9.42
N GLY A 47 18.65 1.33 -10.37
CA GLY A 47 19.76 0.41 -10.56
C GLY A 47 19.67 -0.85 -9.69
N GLU A 48 20.82 -1.36 -9.25
CA GLU A 48 20.91 -2.61 -8.50
C GLU A 48 20.26 -2.48 -7.12
N VAL A 49 19.30 -3.37 -6.82
CA VAL A 49 18.63 -3.42 -5.53
C VAL A 49 19.54 -4.09 -4.50
N LYS A 50 20.05 -3.30 -3.55
CA LYS A 50 20.87 -3.78 -2.42
C LYS A 50 20.14 -3.60 -1.10
N LYS A 51 20.39 -4.50 -0.14
CA LYS A 51 19.83 -4.41 1.22
C LYS A 51 20.06 -3.03 1.85
N HIS A 52 21.28 -2.50 1.75
CA HIS A 52 21.63 -1.20 2.31
C HIS A 52 20.78 -0.05 1.72
N TYR A 53 20.49 -0.09 0.41
CA TYR A 53 19.65 0.91 -0.25
C TYR A 53 18.18 0.80 0.19
N CYS A 54 17.68 -0.43 0.33
CA CYS A 54 16.35 -0.66 0.89
C CYS A 54 16.24 -0.15 2.33
N ASP A 55 17.29 -0.32 3.15
CA ASP A 55 17.30 0.14 4.54
C ASP A 55 17.22 1.68 4.61
N ILE A 56 18.00 2.40 3.80
CA ILE A 56 17.92 3.87 3.69
C ILE A 56 16.54 4.31 3.20
N LEU A 57 16.05 3.70 2.11
CA LEU A 57 14.79 4.09 1.50
C LEU A 57 13.60 3.87 2.44
N ARG A 58 13.59 2.82 3.25
CA ARG A 58 12.54 2.60 4.26
C ARG A 58 12.51 3.71 5.31
N LEU A 59 13.67 4.18 5.77
CA LEU A 59 13.74 5.28 6.74
C LEU A 59 13.24 6.58 6.13
N ALA A 60 13.68 6.89 4.90
CA ALA A 60 13.26 8.10 4.20
C ALA A 60 11.74 8.09 3.90
N ASP A 61 11.21 6.96 3.41
CA ASP A 61 9.77 6.80 3.13
C ASP A 61 8.93 6.92 4.41
N ALA A 62 9.38 6.32 5.52
CA ALA A 62 8.69 6.42 6.81
C ALA A 62 8.58 7.88 7.30
N ILE A 63 9.68 8.64 7.27
CA ILE A 63 9.69 10.06 7.65
C ILE A 63 8.77 10.86 6.72
N PHE A 64 8.86 10.64 5.40
CA PHE A 64 8.04 11.38 4.45
C PHE A 64 6.54 11.15 4.67
N ILE A 65 6.13 9.90 4.89
CA ILE A 65 4.73 9.55 5.14
C ILE A 65 4.26 10.12 6.49
N GLU A 66 5.08 10.05 7.53
CA GLU A 66 4.79 10.65 8.84
C GLU A 66 4.53 12.17 8.72
N GLU A 67 5.39 12.89 8.01
CA GLU A 67 5.24 14.33 7.82
C GLU A 67 4.02 14.68 6.93
N LEU A 68 3.69 13.86 5.93
CA LEU A 68 2.45 14.03 5.16
C LEU A 68 1.19 13.89 6.02
N HIS A 69 1.20 12.97 6.99
CA HIS A 69 0.11 12.84 7.96
C HIS A 69 0.05 14.04 8.90
N LYS A 70 1.19 14.48 9.48
CA LYS A 70 1.25 15.66 10.36
C LYS A 70 0.79 16.95 9.67
N ALA A 71 1.02 17.08 8.36
CA ALA A 71 0.65 18.25 7.56
C ALA A 71 -0.79 18.20 7.01
N ASP A 72 -1.59 17.19 7.38
CA ASP A 72 -2.92 16.92 6.79
C ASP A 72 -2.88 16.87 5.25
N CYS A 73 -1.77 16.39 4.68
CA CYS A 73 -1.55 16.33 3.24
C CYS A 73 -1.66 14.91 2.68
N TYR A 74 -1.67 13.89 3.53
CA TYR A 74 -1.73 12.50 3.07
C TYR A 74 -3.01 12.16 2.27
N GLN A 75 -4.15 12.77 2.62
CA GLN A 75 -5.45 12.50 1.97
C GLN A 75 -5.88 13.60 0.99
N LYS A 76 -5.03 14.59 0.72
CA LYS A 76 -5.31 15.67 -0.24
C LYS A 76 -5.09 15.20 -1.67
#